data_AF-W0DN13-F1
#
_entry.id   AF-W0DN13-F1
#
_cell.length_a   1.000
_cell.length_b   1.000
_cell.length_c   1.000
_cell.angle_alpha   90.00
_cell.angle_beta   90.00
_cell.angle_gamma   90.00
#
_symmetry.space_group_name_H-M   'P 1'
#
loop_
_entity.id
_entity.type
_entity.pdbx_description
1 polymer ?
#
loop_
_entity_poly.entity_id
_entity_poly.type
_entity_poly.pdbx_seq_one_letter_code
_entity_poly.pdbx_strand_id
1 'polypeptide(L)'
;MNWIDLVFLALIVLSGVISLYRGFVREIFSLATWIVAIWVGIRFAGDLAALLPEAIQDTTLRLGIAFAALFILVLIVGGIAGVLAMRLVRGSGLSGTDRSLGVVFGLLRGVLIVALLVFLASLTLVPEEPWWQESRLVPEFEHLVAWLVDLLPEGIQERLRELDTEVEA
;
A
#
# COMPACT_ATOMS: atom_id res chain seq x y z
N MET A 1 23.37 -5.71 -14.38
CA MET A 1 22.75 -5.99 -13.08
C MET A 1 23.61 -5.35 -12.04
N ASN A 2 23.12 -4.29 -11.43
CA ASN A 2 23.84 -3.50 -10.44
C ASN A 2 23.18 -3.65 -9.05
N TRP A 3 23.58 -2.81 -8.10
CA TRP A 3 23.10 -2.91 -6.72
C TRP A 3 21.60 -2.60 -6.58
N ILE A 4 21.02 -1.71 -7.39
CA ILE A 4 19.58 -1.39 -7.30
C ILE A 4 18.73 -2.58 -7.75
N ASP A 5 19.17 -3.33 -8.78
CA ASP A 5 18.51 -4.57 -9.20
C ASP A 5 18.45 -5.59 -8.05
N LEU A 6 19.54 -5.69 -7.28
CA LEU A 6 19.61 -6.58 -6.12
C LEU A 6 18.68 -6.11 -4.99
N VAL A 7 18.56 -4.80 -4.77
CA VAL A 7 17.62 -4.24 -3.79
C VAL A 7 16.18 -4.56 -4.18
N PHE A 8 15.81 -4.37 -5.45
CA PHE A 8 14.46 -4.70 -5.93
C PHE A 8 14.14 -6.18 -5.75
N LEU A 9 15.05 -7.06 -6.16
CA LEU A 9 14.87 -8.49 -5.97
C LEU A 9 14.78 -8.86 -4.49
N ALA A 10 15.62 -8.27 -3.64
CA ALA A 10 15.59 -8.49 -2.20
C ALA A 10 14.25 -8.06 -1.59
N LEU A 11 13.69 -6.91 -1.98
CA LEU A 11 12.37 -6.44 -1.52
C LEU A 11 11.25 -7.41 -1.91
N ILE A 12 11.26 -7.89 -3.15
CA ILE A 12 10.25 -8.84 -3.66
C ILE A 12 10.34 -10.16 -2.90
N VAL A 13 11.55 -10.74 -2.81
CA VAL A 13 11.79 -12.01 -2.11
C VAL A 13 11.45 -11.87 -0.63
N LEU A 14 11.89 -10.80 0.04
CA LEU A 14 11.58 -10.55 1.44
C LEU A 14 10.07 -10.44 1.67
N SER A 15 9.35 -9.74 0.78
CA SER A 15 7.90 -9.65 0.85
C SER A 15 7.23 -11.02 0.71
N GLY A 16 7.72 -11.88 -0.21
CA GLY A 16 7.29 -13.27 -0.34
C GLY A 16 7.55 -14.10 0.92
N VAL A 17 8.77 -14.03 1.47
CA VAL A 17 9.17 -14.74 2.69
C VAL A 17 8.36 -14.32 3.91
N ILE A 18 8.15 -13.01 4.11
CA ILE A 18 7.28 -12.51 5.19
C ILE A 18 5.87 -13.07 5.04
N SER A 19 5.35 -13.13 3.82
CA SER A 19 4.00 -13.63 3.55
C SER A 19 3.88 -15.15 3.66
N LEU A 20 4.98 -15.90 3.46
CA LEU A 20 5.05 -17.32 3.78
C LEU A 20 4.82 -17.58 5.28
N TYR A 21 5.39 -16.74 6.15
CA TYR A 21 5.21 -16.88 7.59
C TYR A 21 3.84 -16.40 8.07
N ARG A 22 3.31 -15.35 7.44
CA ARG A 22 2.05 -14.74 7.86
C ARG A 22 0.80 -15.44 7.30
N GLY A 23 0.87 -15.94 6.06
CA GLY A 23 -0.24 -16.59 5.36
C GLY A 23 -1.12 -15.61 4.56
N PHE A 24 -1.68 -16.07 3.44
CA PHE A 24 -2.53 -15.27 2.54
C PHE A 24 -3.72 -14.62 3.24
N VAL A 25 -4.44 -15.38 4.06
CA VAL A 25 -5.66 -14.91 4.73
C VAL A 25 -5.35 -13.74 5.64
N ARG A 26 -4.24 -13.79 6.38
CA ARG A 26 -3.84 -12.67 7.24
C ARG A 26 -3.55 -11.42 6.42
N GLU A 27 -2.88 -11.58 5.29
CA GLU A 27 -2.49 -10.51 4.39
C GLU A 27 -3.71 -9.81 3.78
N ILE A 28 -4.68 -10.59 3.26
CA ILE A 28 -5.92 -10.04 2.71
C ILE A 28 -6.76 -9.35 3.78
N PHE A 29 -6.93 -9.96 4.96
CA PHE A 29 -7.72 -9.35 6.02
C PHE A 29 -7.08 -8.05 6.50
N SER A 30 -5.74 -8.00 6.58
CA SER A 30 -5.02 -6.77 6.89
C SER A 30 -5.32 -5.70 5.85
N LEU A 31 -5.18 -6.00 4.56
CA LEU A 31 -5.41 -5.03 3.49
C LEU A 31 -6.88 -4.54 3.47
N ALA A 32 -7.82 -5.48 3.56
CA ALA A 32 -9.24 -5.16 3.63
C ALA A 32 -9.58 -4.29 4.84
N THR A 33 -8.99 -4.60 6.00
CA THR A 33 -9.19 -3.80 7.23
C THR A 33 -8.70 -2.36 7.05
N TRP A 34 -7.55 -2.15 6.41
CA TRP A 34 -7.06 -0.81 6.10
C TRP A 34 -8.00 -0.05 5.17
N ILE A 35 -8.46 -0.68 4.07
CA ILE A 35 -9.41 -0.07 3.13
C ILE A 35 -10.70 0.31 3.85
N VAL A 36 -11.26 -0.60 4.64
CA VAL A 36 -12.50 -0.36 5.40
C VAL A 36 -12.29 0.72 6.46
N ALA A 37 -11.15 0.75 7.14
CA ALA A 37 -10.84 1.79 8.12
C ALA A 37 -10.78 3.18 7.50
N ILE A 38 -10.13 3.32 6.34
CA ILE A 38 -10.10 4.59 5.59
C ILE A 38 -11.52 4.97 5.16
N TRP A 39 -12.26 4.04 4.55
CA TRP A 39 -13.61 4.30 4.07
C TRP A 39 -14.57 4.72 5.20
N VAL A 40 -14.55 4.00 6.34
CA VAL A 40 -15.34 4.36 7.53
C VAL A 40 -14.90 5.72 8.07
N GLY A 41 -13.59 5.96 8.17
CA GLY A 41 -13.06 7.24 8.61
C GLY A 41 -13.58 8.39 7.75
N ILE A 42 -13.43 8.32 6.43
CA ILE A 42 -13.91 9.37 5.51
C ILE A 42 -15.43 9.53 5.61
N ARG A 43 -16.18 8.43 5.70
CA ARG A 43 -17.64 8.46 5.66
C ARG A 43 -18.29 8.96 6.94
N PHE A 44 -17.70 8.69 8.11
CA PHE A 44 -18.32 8.91 9.42
C PHE A 44 -17.55 9.86 10.34
N ALA A 45 -16.37 10.35 9.95
CA ALA A 45 -15.61 11.30 10.77
C ALA A 45 -16.40 12.57 11.09
N GLY A 46 -17.20 13.08 10.15
CA GLY A 46 -18.05 14.25 10.39
C GLY A 46 -19.10 14.02 11.46
N ASP A 47 -19.77 12.87 11.41
CA ASP A 47 -20.80 12.48 12.38
C ASP A 47 -20.20 12.35 13.79
N LEU A 48 -19.04 11.70 13.91
CA LEU A 48 -18.34 11.57 15.19
C LEU A 48 -17.75 12.91 15.67
N ALA A 49 -17.28 13.76 14.76
CA ALA A 49 -16.76 15.08 15.11
C ALA A 49 -17.83 15.99 15.72
N ALA A 50 -19.09 15.88 15.28
CA ALA A 50 -20.21 16.62 15.86
C ALA A 50 -20.50 16.23 17.33
N LEU A 51 -20.10 15.02 17.74
CA LEU A 51 -20.25 14.53 19.12
C LEU A 51 -19.06 14.88 20.02
N LEU A 52 -17.95 15.35 19.45
CA LEU A 52 -16.77 15.75 20.22
C LEU A 52 -17.02 17.08 20.96
N PRO A 53 -16.41 17.28 22.15
CA PRO A 53 -16.62 18.49 22.94
C PRO A 53 -16.28 19.78 22.17
N GLU A 54 -17.10 20.81 22.35
CA GLU A 54 -16.87 22.14 21.76
C GLU A 54 -15.59 22.83 22.29
N ALA A 55 -14.99 22.30 23.36
CA ALA A 55 -13.67 22.72 23.83
C ALA A 55 -12.59 22.62 22.73
N ILE A 56 -12.78 21.73 21.75
CA ILE A 56 -11.95 21.67 20.54
C ILE A 56 -12.52 22.66 19.50
N GLN A 57 -12.11 23.93 19.62
CA GLN A 57 -12.62 25.01 18.78
C GLN A 57 -12.27 24.82 17.29
N ASP A 58 -11.09 24.25 17.01
CA ASP A 58 -10.66 23.96 15.64
C ASP A 58 -11.47 22.78 15.05
N THR A 59 -12.27 23.09 14.04
CA THR A 59 -13.13 22.12 13.36
C THR A 59 -12.32 21.08 12.58
N THR A 60 -11.20 21.49 11.98
CA THR A 60 -10.29 20.60 11.26
C THR A 60 -9.63 19.61 12.22
N LEU A 61 -9.16 20.10 13.37
CA LEU A 61 -8.57 19.25 14.41
C LEU A 61 -9.60 18.24 14.93
N ARG A 62 -10.84 18.67 15.16
CA ARG A 62 -11.94 17.82 15.63
C ARG A 62 -12.27 16.72 14.62
N LEU A 63 -12.34 17.06 13.33
CA LEU A 63 -12.54 16.10 12.25
C LEU A 63 -11.38 15.10 12.17
N GLY A 64 -10.14 15.58 12.29
CA GLY A 64 -8.94 14.73 12.31
C GLY A 64 -8.94 13.74 13.48
N ILE A 65 -9.31 14.18 14.67
CA ILE A 65 -9.44 13.32 15.87
C ILE A 65 -10.53 12.27 15.65
N ALA A 66 -11.70 12.67 15.13
CA ALA A 66 -12.80 11.75 14.85
C ALA A 66 -12.42 10.70 13.80
N PHE A 67 -11.77 11.12 12.71
CA PHE A 67 -11.23 10.21 11.70
C PHE A 67 -10.25 9.21 12.34
N ALA A 68 -9.26 9.71 13.09
CA ALA A 68 -8.26 8.85 13.72
C ALA A 68 -8.88 7.85 14.71
N ALA A 69 -9.87 8.27 15.49
CA ALA A 69 -10.57 7.41 16.43
C ALA A 69 -11.32 6.27 15.71
N LEU A 70 -12.10 6.59 14.67
CA LEU A 70 -12.80 5.59 13.85
C LEU A 70 -11.83 4.65 13.15
N PHE A 71 -10.78 5.23 12.57
CA PHE A 71 -9.74 4.49 11.85
C PHE A 71 -9.09 3.45 12.78
N ILE A 72 -8.62 3.87 13.95
CA ILE A 72 -8.02 2.97 14.95
C ILE A 72 -9.01 1.93 15.43
N LEU A 73 -10.27 2.31 15.70
CA LEU A 73 -11.30 1.38 16.13
C LEU A 73 -11.52 0.26 15.10
N VAL A 74 -11.62 0.62 13.81
CA VAL A 74 -11.79 -0.36 12.73
C VAL A 74 -10.54 -1.23 12.58
N LEU A 75 -9.34 -0.66 12.70
CA LEU A 75 -8.10 -1.46 12.68
C LEU A 75 -8.07 -2.50 13.81
N ILE A 76 -8.50 -2.14 15.02
CA ILE A 76 -8.56 -3.07 16.16
C ILE A 76 -9.56 -4.19 15.87
N VAL A 77 -10.79 -3.83 15.47
CA VAL A 77 -11.86 -4.81 15.20
C VAL A 77 -11.49 -5.73 14.04
N GLY A 78 -11.02 -5.18 12.92
CA GLY A 78 -10.60 -5.94 11.76
C GLY A 78 -9.35 -6.79 12.03
N GLY A 79 -8.42 -6.30 12.85
CA GLY A 79 -7.27 -7.06 13.31
C GLY A 79 -7.67 -8.30 14.12
N ILE A 80 -8.64 -8.15 15.04
CA ILE A 80 -9.21 -9.27 15.80
C ILE A 80 -9.88 -10.27 14.82
N ALA A 81 -10.72 -9.78 13.90
CA ALA A 81 -11.37 -10.62 12.90
C ALA A 81 -10.35 -11.41 12.05
N GLY A 82 -9.26 -10.78 11.63
CA GLY A 82 -8.18 -11.43 10.90
C GLY A 82 -7.47 -12.52 11.69
N VAL A 83 -7.26 -12.32 13.00
CA VAL A 83 -6.71 -13.37 13.89
C VAL A 83 -7.67 -14.55 14.01
N LEU A 84 -8.98 -14.29 14.13
CA LEU A 84 -10.00 -15.34 14.16
C LEU A 84 -10.02 -16.13 12.84
N ALA A 85 -10.00 -15.43 11.70
CA ALA A 85 -9.93 -16.06 10.38
C ALA A 85 -8.70 -16.96 10.24
N MET A 86 -7.53 -16.49 10.70
CA MET A 86 -6.30 -17.29 10.69
C MET A 86 -6.43 -18.56 11.55
N ARG A 87 -7.12 -18.50 12.70
CA ARG A 87 -7.35 -19.70 13.54
C ARG A 87 -8.23 -20.72 12.82
N LEU A 88 -9.24 -20.29 12.07
CA LEU A 88 -10.11 -21.17 11.28
C LEU A 88 -9.32 -21.92 10.20
N VAL A 89 -8.45 -21.22 9.48
CA VAL A 89 -7.57 -21.82 8.45
C VAL A 89 -6.61 -22.85 9.05
N ARG A 90 -6.06 -22.56 10.24
CA ARG A 90 -5.20 -23.51 10.94
C ARG A 90 -5.97 -24.74 11.41
N GLY A 91 -7.21 -24.56 11.86
CA GLY A 91 -8.09 -25.66 12.28
C GLY A 91 -8.58 -26.55 11.13
N SER A 92 -8.67 -26.04 9.90
CA SER A 92 -9.12 -26.80 8.74
C SER A 92 -8.03 -27.65 8.07
N GLY A 93 -6.77 -27.56 8.53
CA GLY A 93 -5.63 -28.24 7.91
C GLY A 93 -5.12 -27.58 6.63
N LEU A 94 -5.74 -26.48 6.17
CA LEU A 94 -5.37 -25.77 4.93
C LEU A 94 -4.20 -24.79 5.09
N SER A 95 -3.46 -24.86 6.21
CA SER A 95 -2.32 -23.99 6.53
C SER A 95 -1.23 -24.02 5.44
N GLY A 96 -1.01 -25.17 4.78
CA GLY A 96 -0.05 -25.26 3.68
C GLY A 96 -0.46 -24.42 2.46
N THR A 97 -1.72 -24.54 2.04
CA THR A 97 -2.30 -23.77 0.91
C THR A 97 -2.35 -22.28 1.21
N ASP A 98 -2.71 -21.89 2.43
CA ASP A 98 -2.71 -20.48 2.86
C ASP A 98 -1.32 -19.85 2.78
N ARG A 99 -0.27 -20.59 3.15
CA ARG A 99 1.11 -20.12 3.05
C ARG A 99 1.61 -20.03 1.62
N SER A 100 1.28 -21.00 0.76
CA SER A 100 1.70 -20.95 -0.65
C SER A 100 1.04 -19.81 -1.41
N LEU A 101 -0.26 -19.59 -1.22
CA LEU A 101 -0.96 -18.40 -1.72
C LEU A 101 -0.38 -17.12 -1.11
N GLY A 102 0.05 -17.19 0.16
CA GLY A 102 0.70 -16.08 0.85
C GLY A 102 1.97 -15.66 0.14
N VAL A 103 2.80 -16.61 -0.30
CA VAL A 103 4.00 -16.31 -1.11
C VAL A 103 3.65 -15.58 -2.39
N VAL A 104 2.68 -16.09 -3.17
CA VAL A 104 2.26 -15.46 -4.43
C VAL A 104 1.79 -14.03 -4.19
N PHE A 105 0.92 -13.83 -3.20
CA PHE A 105 0.45 -12.50 -2.81
C PHE A 105 1.60 -11.60 -2.35
N GLY A 106 2.53 -12.14 -1.56
CA GLY A 106 3.71 -11.43 -1.07
C GLY A 106 4.64 -11.00 -2.19
N LEU A 107 4.88 -11.84 -3.19
CA LEU A 107 5.69 -11.50 -4.36
C LEU A 107 5.00 -10.39 -5.18
N LEU A 108 3.70 -10.51 -5.45
CA LEU A 108 2.93 -9.47 -6.13
C LEU A 108 2.97 -8.13 -5.37
N ARG A 109 2.77 -8.17 -4.05
CA ARG A 109 2.92 -6.98 -3.18
C ARG A 109 4.33 -6.40 -3.27
N GLY A 110 5.35 -7.25 -3.30
CA GLY A 110 6.74 -6.83 -3.46
C GLY A 110 6.98 -6.10 -4.77
N VAL A 111 6.44 -6.63 -5.88
CA VAL A 111 6.48 -5.98 -7.20
C VAL A 111 5.77 -4.63 -7.15
N LEU A 112 4.58 -4.53 -6.53
CA LEU A 112 3.87 -3.27 -6.38
C LEU A 112 4.64 -2.25 -5.52
N ILE A 113 5.32 -2.69 -4.46
CA ILE A 113 6.16 -1.81 -3.64
C ILE A 113 7.31 -1.27 -4.47
N VAL A 114 8.00 -2.11 -5.25
CA VAL A 114 9.09 -1.66 -6.13
C VAL A 114 8.56 -0.72 -7.21
N ALA A 115 7.43 -1.03 -7.84
CA ALA A 115 6.79 -0.14 -8.81
C ALA A 115 6.48 1.24 -8.20
N LEU A 116 5.94 1.27 -6.97
CA LEU A 116 5.71 2.51 -6.25
C LEU A 116 7.02 3.27 -5.97
N LEU A 117 8.10 2.59 -5.58
CA LEU A 117 9.40 3.24 -5.38
C LEU A 117 9.96 3.80 -6.69
N VAL A 118 9.78 3.08 -7.80
CA VAL A 118 10.22 3.54 -9.12
C VAL A 118 9.42 4.76 -9.56
N PHE A 119 8.10 4.73 -9.40
CA PHE A 119 7.24 5.88 -9.65
C PHE A 119 7.61 7.09 -8.78
N LEU A 120 7.90 6.90 -7.49
CA LEU A 120 8.34 8.02 -6.65
C LEU A 120 9.72 8.53 -7.03
N ALA A 121 10.62 7.65 -7.46
CA ALA A 121 11.96 8.04 -7.92
C ALA A 121 11.92 8.79 -9.26
N SER A 122 11.01 8.44 -10.17
CA SER A 122 10.85 9.14 -11.45
C SER A 122 10.42 10.59 -11.29
N LEU A 123 9.81 10.95 -10.15
CA LEU A 123 9.46 12.33 -9.79
C LEU A 123 10.64 13.12 -9.18
N THR A 124 11.87 12.62 -9.28
CA THR A 124 13.08 13.21 -8.68
C THR A 124 14.25 13.19 -9.67
N LEU A 125 15.45 13.62 -9.26
CA LEU A 125 16.67 13.57 -10.07
C LEU A 125 17.32 12.18 -10.16
N VAL A 126 16.77 11.18 -9.48
CA VAL A 126 17.28 9.79 -9.49
C VAL A 126 17.44 9.20 -10.90
N PRO A 127 16.53 9.44 -11.87
CA PRO A 127 16.65 8.87 -13.21
C PRO A 127 17.92 9.28 -13.97
N GLU A 128 18.56 10.40 -13.62
CA GLU A 128 19.80 10.85 -14.27
C GLU A 128 21.05 10.10 -13.78
N GLU A 129 20.93 9.33 -12.69
CA GLU A 129 22.06 8.66 -12.08
C GLU A 129 22.56 7.45 -12.92
N PRO A 130 23.88 7.22 -13.01
CA PRO A 130 24.43 6.10 -13.79
C PRO A 130 23.90 4.73 -13.35
N TRP A 131 23.73 4.53 -12.04
CA TRP A 131 23.22 3.27 -11.50
C TRP A 131 21.72 3.07 -11.75
N TRP A 132 20.98 4.13 -12.08
CA TRP A 132 19.60 4.00 -12.54
C TRP A 132 19.56 3.54 -13.99
N GLN A 133 20.30 4.25 -14.85
CA GLN A 133 20.35 3.99 -16.29
C GLN A 133 20.98 2.62 -16.65
N GLU A 134 21.93 2.14 -15.84
CA GLU A 134 22.57 0.83 -16.03
C GLU A 134 21.77 -0.36 -15.47
N SER A 135 20.65 -0.11 -14.77
CA SER A 135 19.80 -1.15 -14.19
C SER A 135 19.08 -1.95 -15.27
N ARG A 136 18.93 -3.26 -15.04
CA ARG A 136 18.14 -4.11 -15.94
C ARG A 136 16.66 -4.16 -15.56
N LEU A 137 16.34 -3.98 -14.28
CA LEU A 137 14.98 -4.08 -13.79
C LEU A 137 14.24 -2.75 -13.85
N VAL A 138 14.93 -1.61 -13.71
CA VAL A 138 14.32 -0.29 -13.76
C VAL A 138 13.40 -0.10 -14.99
N PRO A 139 13.84 -0.38 -16.24
CA PRO A 139 12.96 -0.19 -17.40
C PRO A 139 11.69 -1.05 -17.31
N GLU A 140 11.78 -2.29 -16.84
CA GLU A 140 10.62 -3.18 -16.70
C GLU A 140 9.60 -2.63 -15.69
N PHE A 141 10.08 -2.03 -14.60
CA PHE A 141 9.22 -1.37 -13.61
C PHE A 141 8.67 -0.04 -14.11
N GLU A 142 9.42 0.73 -14.92
CA GLU A 142 8.91 1.94 -15.57
C GLU A 142 7.74 1.62 -16.52
N HIS A 143 7.83 0.55 -17.31
CA HIS A 143 6.70 0.08 -18.13
C HIS A 143 5.49 -0.33 -17.28
N LEU A 144 5.72 -1.03 -16.17
CA LEU A 144 4.66 -1.40 -15.24
C LEU A 144 4.00 -0.17 -14.63
N VAL A 145 4.80 0.83 -14.25
CA VAL A 145 4.32 2.11 -13.70
C VAL A 145 3.48 2.85 -14.74
N ALA A 146 3.96 2.97 -15.98
CA ALA A 146 3.19 3.61 -17.06
C ALA A 146 1.84 2.93 -17.26
N TRP A 147 1.82 1.59 -17.30
CA TRP A 147 0.58 0.81 -17.39
C TRP A 147 -0.35 1.04 -16.18
N LEU A 148 0.19 1.16 -14.96
CA LEU A 148 -0.58 1.48 -13.76
C LEU A 148 -1.15 2.90 -13.78
N VAL A 149 -0.41 3.87 -14.34
CA VAL A 149 -0.86 5.26 -14.49
C VAL A 149 -2.00 5.36 -15.50
N ASP A 150 -1.95 4.60 -16.60
CA ASP A 150 -3.01 4.57 -17.62
C ASP A 150 -4.35 4.06 -17.08
N LEU A 151 -4.33 3.26 -15.99
CA LEU A 151 -5.52 2.79 -15.30
C LEU A 151 -6.15 3.86 -14.39
N LEU A 152 -5.45 4.95 -14.10
CA LEU A 152 -5.95 6.03 -13.25
C LEU A 152 -6.97 6.88 -14.02
N PRO A 153 -7.96 7.49 -13.33
CA PRO A 153 -8.87 8.45 -13.95
C PRO A 153 -8.14 9.62 -14.64
N GLU A 154 -8.68 10.12 -15.76
CA GLU A 154 -8.07 11.16 -16.59
C GLU A 154 -7.60 12.40 -15.79
N GLY A 155 -8.39 12.84 -14.81
CA GLY A 155 -8.03 14.01 -13.98
C GLY A 155 -6.80 13.81 -13.08
N ILE A 156 -6.37 12.57 -12.83
CA ILE A 156 -5.09 12.29 -12.14
C ILE A 156 -3.96 12.22 -13.16
N GLN A 157 -4.21 11.69 -14.37
CA GLN A 157 -3.21 11.63 -15.44
C GLN A 157 -2.76 13.03 -15.86
N GLU A 158 -3.69 13.98 -15.98
CA GLU A 158 -3.37 15.37 -16.32
C GLU A 158 -2.43 16.01 -15.28
N ARG A 159 -2.71 15.81 -13.99
CA ARG A 159 -1.87 16.34 -12.90
C ARG A 159 -0.47 15.74 -12.88
N LEU A 160 -0.34 14.46 -13.21
CA LEU A 160 0.98 13.81 -13.30
C LEU A 160 1.78 14.35 -14.48
N ARG A 161 1.15 14.61 -15.63
CA ARG A 161 1.79 15.24 -16.79
C ARG A 161 2.22 16.67 -16.51
N GLU A 162 1.42 17.43 -15.77
CA GLU A 162 1.77 18.79 -15.34
C GLU A 162 3.02 18.78 -14.45
N LEU A 163 3.14 17.81 -13.52
CA LEU A 163 4.31 17.66 -12.65
C LEU A 163 5.60 17.32 -13.43
N ASP A 164 5.53 16.42 -14.42
CA ASP A 164 6.69 16.12 -15.28
C ASP A 164 7.14 17.38 -16.06
N THR A 165 6.18 18.17 -16.55
CA THR A 165 6.49 19.39 -17.32
C THR A 165 7.13 20.47 -16.45
N GLU A 166 6.79 20.55 -15.17
CA GLU A 166 7.37 21.52 -14.21
C GLU A 166 8.77 21.09 -13.72
N VAL A 167 9.05 19.79 -13.65
CA VAL A 167 10.39 19.26 -13.29
C VAL A 167 11.40 19.42 -14.43
N GLU A 168 10.96 19.36 -15.69
CA GLU A 168 11.82 19.55 -16.87
C GLU A 168 12.08 21.02 -17.25
N ALA A 169 11.38 21.99 -16.64
CA ALA A 169 11.45 23.43 -16.96
C ALA A 169 12.45 24.21 -16.10
#